data_AF-A0A9Q6A6M1-F1
#
_entry.id   AF-A0A9Q6A6M1-F1
#
_cell.length_a   1.000
_cell.length_b   1.000
_cell.length_c   1.000
_cell.angle_alpha   90.00
_cell.angle_beta   90.00
_cell.angle_gamma   90.00
#
_symmetry.space_group_name_H-M   'P 1'
#
loop_
_entity.id
_entity.type
_entity.pdbx_description
1 polymer ?
#
loop_
_entity_poly.entity_id
_entity_poly.type
_entity_poly.pdbx_seq_one_letter_code
_entity_poly.pdbx_strand_id
1 'polypeptide(L)'
;MMASLFIFSSHAQAVQYYTVSTSSGAPVNMRSGPGTSWGIVTTISSGTRIPIYCYKTGTTVTGKYGTSNIWNYTERTLASGEIVPGFVSDTYMYTGSDGPVVPKCSW
;
A
#
# COMPACT_ATOMS: atom_id res chain seq x y z
N MET A 1 41.66 -25.89 -2.12
CA MET A 1 41.03 -24.55 -2.23
C MET A 1 39.63 -24.77 -2.82
N MET A 2 38.61 -24.93 -1.96
CA MET A 2 37.23 -25.15 -2.41
C MET A 2 36.58 -23.78 -2.61
N ALA A 3 36.29 -23.43 -3.86
CA ALA A 3 35.51 -22.24 -4.17
C ALA A 3 34.04 -22.53 -3.83
N SER A 4 33.56 -22.04 -2.70
CA SER A 4 32.13 -22.04 -2.37
C SER A 4 31.39 -21.11 -3.31
N LEU A 5 30.57 -21.69 -4.19
CA LEU A 5 29.67 -20.96 -5.08
C LEU A 5 28.45 -20.51 -4.27
N PHE A 6 28.39 -19.24 -3.87
CA PHE A 6 27.18 -18.64 -3.31
C PHE A 6 26.18 -18.43 -4.45
N ILE A 7 25.14 -19.28 -4.51
CA ILE A 7 24.02 -19.08 -5.43
C ILE A 7 23.15 -17.96 -4.85
N PHE A 8 23.23 -16.76 -5.41
CA PHE A 8 22.27 -15.69 -5.13
C PHE A 8 21.01 -15.95 -5.97
N SER A 9 20.01 -16.67 -5.43
CA SER A 9 18.69 -16.74 -6.05
C SER A 9 17.98 -15.39 -5.94
N SER A 10 17.88 -14.66 -7.06
CA SER A 10 17.07 -13.45 -7.15
C SER A 10 15.58 -13.82 -7.18
N HIS A 11 14.91 -13.76 -6.04
CA HIS A 11 13.45 -13.87 -5.98
C HIS A 11 12.85 -12.51 -6.37
N ALA A 12 12.52 -12.32 -7.64
CA ALA A 12 11.67 -11.21 -8.05
C ALA A 12 10.29 -11.43 -7.44
N GLN A 13 9.95 -10.66 -6.40
CA GLN A 13 8.63 -10.69 -5.79
C GLN A 13 7.62 -10.15 -6.81
N ALA A 14 6.65 -10.97 -7.20
CA ALA A 14 5.54 -10.48 -8.01
C ALA A 14 4.74 -9.46 -7.19
N VAL A 15 4.57 -8.26 -7.73
CA VAL A 15 3.79 -7.20 -7.08
C VAL A 15 2.35 -7.69 -6.91
N GLN A 16 1.89 -7.75 -5.66
CA GLN A 16 0.54 -8.19 -5.32
C GLN A 16 -0.44 -7.02 -5.38
N TYR A 17 -1.62 -7.27 -5.94
CA TYR A 17 -2.69 -6.29 -6.10
C TYR A 17 -3.84 -6.57 -5.13
N TYR A 18 -4.22 -5.53 -4.39
CA TYR A 18 -5.25 -5.60 -3.36
C TYR A 18 -6.37 -4.60 -3.65
N THR A 19 -7.57 -4.92 -3.18
CA THR A 19 -8.76 -4.10 -3.41
C THR A 19 -8.87 -3.03 -2.33
N VAL A 20 -9.02 -1.77 -2.76
CA VAL A 20 -9.41 -0.66 -1.88
C VAL A 20 -10.92 -0.69 -1.67
N SER A 21 -11.39 -0.57 -0.43
CA SER A 21 -12.83 -0.59 -0.15
C SER A 21 -13.24 0.22 1.08
N THR A 22 -14.38 0.88 0.97
CA THR A 22 -15.09 1.56 2.06
C THR A 22 -16.50 0.98 2.24
N SER A 23 -17.10 1.15 3.43
CA SER A 23 -18.46 0.66 3.68
C SER A 23 -19.53 1.48 2.96
N SER A 24 -19.26 2.77 2.74
CA SER A 24 -20.17 3.70 2.04
C SER A 24 -20.02 3.68 0.51
N GLY A 25 -18.99 3.02 -0.02
CA GLY A 25 -18.62 3.15 -1.44
C GLY A 25 -17.89 4.45 -1.79
N ALA A 26 -17.73 5.37 -0.84
CA ALA A 26 -16.99 6.61 -1.04
C ALA A 26 -15.51 6.33 -1.39
N PRO A 27 -14.87 7.22 -2.17
CA PRO A 27 -13.46 7.08 -2.51
C PRO A 27 -12.56 7.29 -1.27
N VAL A 28 -11.37 6.68 -1.31
CA VAL A 28 -10.34 6.78 -0.26
C VAL A 28 -9.30 7.80 -0.67
N ASN A 29 -8.83 8.60 0.29
CA ASN A 29 -7.73 9.53 0.06
C ASN A 29 -6.39 8.77 0.00
N MET A 30 -5.64 8.99 -1.07
CA MET A 30 -4.24 8.60 -1.20
C MET A 30 -3.38 9.81 -0.85
N ARG A 31 -2.40 9.63 0.03
CA ARG A 31 -1.66 10.73 0.66
C ARG A 31 -0.18 10.68 0.34
N SER A 32 0.50 11.83 0.44
CA SER A 32 1.94 11.93 0.17
C SER A 32 2.83 11.29 1.25
N GLY A 33 2.29 10.94 2.41
CA GLY A 33 3.00 10.25 3.48
C GLY A 33 2.07 9.47 4.42
N PRO A 34 2.65 8.74 5.40
CA PRO A 34 1.91 7.84 6.27
C PRO A 34 1.20 8.62 7.39
N GLY A 35 0.05 9.21 7.09
CA GLY A 35 -0.75 9.91 8.10
C GLY A 35 -1.81 10.85 7.52
N THR A 36 -2.80 11.21 8.33
CA THR A 36 -3.91 12.07 7.90
C THR A 36 -3.54 13.55 7.77
N SER A 37 -2.41 13.97 8.34
CA SER A 37 -1.84 15.32 8.18
C SER A 37 -1.09 15.53 6.86
N TRP A 38 -0.75 14.45 6.14
CA TRP A 38 -0.10 14.53 4.84
C TRP A 38 -1.08 14.93 3.75
N GLY A 39 -0.61 15.72 2.78
CA GLY A 39 -1.40 16.18 1.65
C GLY A 39 -2.01 15.04 0.84
N ILE A 40 -3.21 15.26 0.30
CA ILE A 40 -3.88 14.30 -0.58
C ILE A 40 -3.27 14.45 -1.98
N VAL A 41 -2.73 13.37 -2.53
CA VAL A 41 -2.15 13.36 -3.89
C VAL A 41 -3.19 12.97 -4.94
N THR A 42 -4.13 12.09 -4.58
CA THR A 42 -5.31 11.71 -5.39
C THR A 42 -6.32 11.01 -4.49
N THR A 43 -7.50 10.70 -5.02
CA THR A 43 -8.44 9.75 -4.41
C THR A 43 -8.46 8.44 -5.19
N ILE A 44 -8.94 7.37 -4.56
CA ILE A 44 -9.08 6.03 -5.15
C ILE A 44 -10.52 5.58 -4.95
N SER A 45 -11.22 5.26 -6.04
CA SER A 45 -12.58 4.74 -5.97
C SER A 45 -12.61 3.40 -5.21
N SER A 46 -13.63 3.21 -4.36
CA SER A 46 -13.89 1.90 -3.74
C SER A 46 -14.06 0.83 -4.83
N GLY A 47 -13.50 -0.35 -4.62
CA GLY A 47 -13.43 -1.46 -5.59
C GLY A 47 -12.19 -1.44 -6.49
N THR A 48 -11.39 -0.37 -6.50
CA THR A 48 -10.15 -0.31 -7.30
C THR A 48 -9.11 -1.29 -6.77
N ARG A 49 -8.41 -2.00 -7.67
CA ARG A 49 -7.25 -2.83 -7.33
C ARG A 49 -5.96 -2.07 -7.60
N ILE A 50 -5.09 -1.98 -6.60
CA ILE A 50 -3.80 -1.28 -6.68
C ILE A 50 -2.68 -2.16 -6.08
N PRO A 51 -1.43 -2.00 -6.52
CA PRO A 51 -0.31 -2.73 -5.94
C PRO A 51 0.00 -2.25 -4.52
N ILE A 52 0.61 -3.10 -3.70
CA ILE A 52 1.29 -2.65 -2.47
C ILE A 52 2.76 -3.03 -2.57
N TYR A 53 3.65 -2.07 -2.32
CA TYR A 53 5.09 -2.26 -2.44
C TYR A 53 5.77 -2.47 -1.08
N CYS A 54 5.44 -1.61 -0.12
CA CYS A 54 5.98 -1.63 1.22
C CYS A 54 5.04 -0.88 2.17
N TYR A 55 5.26 -0.99 3.47
CA TYR A 55 4.47 -0.25 4.46
C TYR A 55 5.34 0.70 5.29
N LYS A 56 4.69 1.73 5.85
CA LYS A 56 5.18 2.56 6.95
C LYS A 56 4.14 2.60 8.06
N THR A 57 4.58 2.93 9.27
CA THR A 57 3.67 3.27 10.38
C THR A 57 3.42 4.77 10.41
N GLY A 58 2.20 5.18 10.74
CA GLY A 58 1.77 6.58 10.68
C GLY A 58 0.67 6.92 11.67
N THR A 59 -0.17 7.91 11.34
CA THR A 59 -1.37 8.22 12.14
C THR A 59 -2.31 7.02 12.18
N THR A 60 -2.87 6.71 13.36
CA THR A 60 -3.91 5.68 13.50
C THR A 60 -5.21 6.14 12.86
N VAL A 61 -5.81 5.26 12.04
CA VAL A 61 -7.07 5.50 11.34
C VAL A 61 -8.02 4.34 11.65
N THR A 62 -9.32 4.62 11.75
CA THR A 62 -10.37 3.61 11.76
C THR A 62 -11.08 3.62 10.41
N GLY A 63 -11.10 2.47 9.74
CA GLY A 63 -11.70 2.28 8.43
C GLY A 63 -12.55 1.02 8.35
N LYS A 64 -12.82 0.56 7.11
CA LYS A 64 -13.69 -0.60 6.85
C LYS A 64 -13.16 -1.89 7.51
N TYR A 65 -11.85 -2.09 7.49
CA TYR A 65 -11.19 -3.29 7.98
C TYR A 65 -10.59 -3.11 9.39
N GLY A 66 -11.16 -2.21 10.21
CA GLY A 66 -10.76 -2.03 11.60
C GLY A 66 -9.92 -0.76 11.83
N THR A 67 -9.09 -0.79 12.88
CA THR A 67 -8.25 0.35 13.31
C THR A 67 -6.78 -0.03 13.24
N SER A 68 -5.98 0.75 12.52
CA SER A 68 -4.56 0.46 12.30
C SER A 68 -3.76 1.74 12.13
N ASN A 69 -2.45 1.66 12.38
CA ASN A 69 -1.48 2.69 12.07
C ASN A 69 -0.59 2.31 10.86
N ILE A 70 -0.94 1.25 10.12
CA ILE A 70 -0.23 0.80 8.93
C ILE A 70 -0.69 1.62 7.72
N TRP A 71 0.28 2.12 6.96
CA TRP A 71 0.10 2.86 5.72
C TRP A 71 0.87 2.16 4.60
N ASN A 72 0.14 1.70 3.59
CA ASN A 72 0.68 0.98 2.45
C ASN A 72 1.12 1.96 1.37
N TYR A 73 2.39 1.88 0.97
CA TYR A 73 2.91 2.59 -0.19
C TYR A 73 2.47 1.87 -1.46
N THR A 74 1.89 2.63 -2.37
CA THR A 74 1.20 2.17 -3.56
C THR A 74 1.38 3.20 -4.69
N GLU A 75 0.89 2.86 -5.87
CA GLU A 75 0.76 3.78 -6.98
C GLU A 75 -0.61 3.61 -7.64
N ARG A 76 -1.06 4.68 -8.29
CA ARG A 76 -2.30 4.70 -9.06
C ARG A 76 -2.02 5.24 -10.45
N THR A 77 -2.43 4.49 -11.47
CA THR A 77 -2.50 5.02 -12.84
C THR A 77 -3.80 5.80 -13.01
N LEU A 78 -3.69 7.09 -13.32
CA LEU A 78 -4.82 7.96 -13.61
C LEU A 78 -5.35 7.71 -15.04
N ALA A 79 -6.54 8.25 -15.33
CA ALA A 79 -7.11 8.19 -16.67
C ALA A 79 -6.24 8.89 -17.74
N SER A 80 -5.39 9.84 -17.32
CA SER A 80 -4.38 10.48 -18.17
C SER A 80 -3.21 9.57 -18.54
N GLY A 81 -3.08 8.40 -17.91
CA GLY A 81 -1.91 7.53 -18.01
C GLY A 81 -0.79 7.87 -17.02
N GLU A 82 -0.92 8.98 -16.27
CA GLU A 82 0.03 9.35 -15.23
C GLU A 82 0.02 8.35 -14.07
N ILE A 83 1.20 7.93 -13.61
CA ILE A 83 1.37 7.07 -12.44
C ILE A 83 1.69 7.96 -11.23
N VAL A 84 0.80 7.94 -10.23
CA VAL A 84 0.92 8.75 -9.02
C VAL A 84 1.24 7.84 -7.83
N PRO A 85 2.43 7.95 -7.21
CA PRO A 85 2.77 7.22 -5.98
C PRO A 85 2.19 7.88 -4.73
N GLY A 86 2.04 7.10 -3.65
CA GLY A 86 1.51 7.61 -2.39
C GLY A 86 1.15 6.51 -1.39
N PHE A 87 0.47 6.90 -0.32
CA PHE A 87 0.11 6.04 0.80
C PHE A 87 -1.39 5.94 0.98
N VAL A 88 -1.87 4.74 1.26
CA VAL A 88 -3.27 4.45 1.63
C VAL A 88 -3.27 3.73 2.98
N SER A 89 -4.18 4.12 3.88
CA SER A 89 -4.34 3.43 5.16
C SER A 89 -4.74 1.97 4.92
N ASP A 90 -4.07 1.05 5.60
CA ASP A 90 -4.32 -0.39 5.53
C ASP A 90 -5.77 -0.75 5.89
N THR A 91 -6.41 0.05 6.75
CA THR A 91 -7.82 -0.08 7.15
C THR A 91 -8.83 0.01 6.00
N TYR A 92 -8.40 0.41 4.80
CA TYR A 92 -9.22 0.44 3.59
C TYR A 92 -8.72 -0.52 2.50
N MET A 93 -7.71 -1.35 2.75
CA MET A 93 -7.17 -2.31 1.79
C MET A 93 -7.49 -3.73 2.23
N TYR A 94 -8.15 -4.50 1.37
CA TYR A 94 -8.44 -5.91 1.65
C TYR A 94 -7.21 -6.77 1.39
N THR A 95 -6.38 -6.94 2.42
CA THR A 95 -5.14 -7.73 2.39
C THR A 95 -5.32 -9.16 2.93
N GLY A 96 -6.34 -9.38 3.77
CA GLY A 96 -6.57 -10.64 4.48
C GLY A 96 -5.73 -10.78 5.77
N SER A 97 -5.11 -9.70 6.25
CA SER A 97 -4.24 -9.70 7.43
C SER A 97 -4.43 -8.40 8.23
N ASP A 98 -4.43 -8.49 9.57
CA ASP A 98 -4.40 -7.32 10.47
C ASP A 98 -2.99 -6.72 10.60
N GLY A 99 -1.96 -7.45 10.14
CA GLY A 99 -0.57 -7.01 10.06
C GLY A 99 -0.08 -6.78 8.63
N PRO A 100 1.12 -6.20 8.45
CA PRO A 100 1.66 -5.90 7.12
C PRO A 100 1.86 -7.16 6.28
N VAL A 101 1.44 -7.11 5.02
CA VAL A 101 1.62 -8.19 4.01
C VAL A 101 2.81 -7.95 3.07
N VAL A 102 3.53 -6.85 3.29
CA VAL A 102 4.69 -6.39 2.53
C VAL A 102 5.81 -5.98 3.49
N PRO A 103 7.09 -5.91 3.06
CA PRO A 103 8.16 -5.41 3.91
C PRO A 103 7.99 -3.93 4.27
N LYS A 104 8.69 -3.49 5.32
CA LYS A 104 8.75 -2.07 5.67
C LYS A 104 9.56 -1.31 4.61
N CYS A 105 9.14 -0.09 4.26
CA CYS A 105 9.88 0.73 3.30
C CYS A 105 11.30 1.05 3.83
N SER A 106 12.29 1.01 2.93
CA SER A 106 13.72 1.20 3.25
C SER A 106 14.20 2.66 3.22
N TRP A 107 13.29 3.59 2.96
CA TRP A 107 13.48 5.04 2.85
C TRP A 107 12.43 5.75 3.69
#